data_AF-A0A7S0ZCL5-F1
#
_entry.id   AF-A0A7S0ZCL5-F1
#
_cell.length_a   1.000
_cell.length_b   1.000
_cell.length_c   1.000
_cell.angle_alpha   90.00
_cell.angle_beta   90.00
_cell.angle_gamma   90.00
#
_symmetry.space_group_name_H-M   'P 1'
#
loop_
_entity.id
_entity.type
_entity.pdbx_description
1 polymer ?
#
loop_
_entity_poly.entity_id
_entity_poly.type
_entity_poly.pdbx_seq_one_letter_code
_entity_poly.pdbx_strand_id
1 'polypeptide(L)'
;FARWLPGFNVICYSGDAQSREMIRKHELYHTSGSGPSSVKFEVLLTTPELILFDYEHFSGIRWAVLAIDEAHRLKNEASALSRCLSDLTSANRLLITGTPLQNSIRELWALLHFLHPLVYSDPDVFENKYSFTALRNPEAISSLHAELQPYILRRQKGDVEKSLPKKTYSVLRVGMTSVQQQYYRWILTKNFAKINAGVATGTAGYGGGASTLLNVVMDLKKCCNHPYLFAGAESEYQRRTGSDDTASLLVQASGKLILL
;
A
#
# COMPACT_ATOMS: atom_id res chain seq x y z
N PHE A 1 -0.37 -13.08 20.26
CA PHE A 1 0.41 -13.06 21.51
C PHE A 1 -0.17 -13.97 22.58
N ALA A 2 -1.39 -13.77 23.06
CA ALA A 2 -1.99 -14.58 24.16
C ALA A 2 -1.85 -16.12 24.02
N ARG A 3 -2.01 -16.68 22.81
CA ARG A 3 -1.86 -18.12 22.57
C ARG A 3 -0.41 -18.63 22.61
N TRP A 4 0.53 -17.83 22.14
CA TRP A 4 1.91 -18.26 21.86
C TRP A 4 2.92 -17.73 22.89
N LEU A 5 2.59 -16.65 23.59
CA LEU A 5 3.41 -15.97 24.60
C LEU A 5 2.50 -15.49 25.76
N PRO A 6 1.98 -16.39 26.61
CA PRO A 6 1.05 -16.02 27.67
C PRO A 6 1.70 -15.28 28.85
N GLY A 7 3.03 -15.41 29.04
CA GLY A 7 3.75 -14.76 30.13
C GLY A 7 4.26 -13.35 29.86
N PHE A 8 4.02 -12.81 28.66
CA PHE A 8 4.44 -11.47 28.27
C PHE A 8 3.32 -10.47 28.53
N ASN A 9 3.66 -9.33 29.14
CA ASN A 9 2.79 -8.16 29.24
C ASN A 9 2.74 -7.45 27.88
N VAL A 10 1.62 -7.61 27.20
CA VAL A 10 1.37 -7.04 25.87
C VAL A 10 0.33 -5.93 25.99
N ILE A 11 0.71 -4.71 25.64
CA ILE A 11 -0.17 -3.55 25.58
C ILE A 11 -0.59 -3.31 24.14
N CYS A 12 -1.89 -3.14 23.91
CA CYS A 12 -2.43 -2.67 22.64
C CYS A 12 -2.72 -1.16 22.72
N TYR A 13 -1.82 -0.36 22.17
CA TYR A 13 -1.96 1.09 22.06
C TYR A 13 -2.88 1.43 20.90
N SER A 14 -4.18 1.50 21.20
CA SER A 14 -5.24 1.82 20.24
C SER A 14 -6.41 2.49 20.97
N GLY A 15 -7.36 3.05 20.21
CA GLY A 15 -8.55 3.72 20.76
C GLY A 15 -8.52 5.23 20.62
N ASP A 16 -9.46 5.89 21.28
CA ASP A 16 -9.63 7.35 21.26
C ASP A 16 -8.60 8.07 22.16
N ALA A 17 -8.62 9.40 22.15
CA ALA A 17 -7.64 10.20 22.88
C ALA A 17 -7.65 9.92 24.41
N GLN A 18 -8.85 9.72 24.98
CA GLN A 18 -9.01 9.45 26.41
C GLN A 18 -8.48 8.06 26.78
N SER A 19 -8.79 7.03 25.98
CA SER A 19 -8.27 5.68 26.20
C SER A 19 -6.75 5.65 26.14
N ARG A 20 -6.16 6.35 25.16
CA ARG A 20 -4.70 6.44 25.02
C ARG A 20 -4.06 7.18 26.19
N GLU A 21 -4.69 8.23 26.71
CA GLU A 21 -4.20 8.94 27.90
C GLU A 21 -4.18 8.02 29.14
N MET A 22 -5.20 7.18 29.31
CA MET A 22 -5.23 6.19 30.39
C MET A 22 -4.11 5.16 30.26
N ILE A 23 -3.88 4.63 29.06
CA ILE A 23 -2.77 3.70 28.79
C ILE A 23 -1.42 4.35 29.11
N ARG A 24 -1.21 5.61 28.70
CA ARG A 24 0.03 6.35 28.97
C ARG A 24 0.29 6.53 30.47
N LYS A 25 -0.75 6.86 31.24
CA LYS A 25 -0.63 7.11 32.69
C LYS A 25 -0.40 5.84 33.51
N HIS A 26 -1.03 4.72 33.14
CA HIS A 26 -1.12 3.54 34.01
C HIS A 26 -0.34 2.31 33.51
N GLU A 27 -0.03 2.25 32.22
CA GLU A 27 0.50 1.03 31.60
C GLU A 27 1.90 1.19 31.00
N LEU A 28 2.32 2.38 30.58
CA LEU A 28 3.64 2.55 29.95
C LEU A 28 4.80 2.45 30.94
N TYR A 29 4.70 3.14 32.08
CA TYR A 29 5.78 3.27 33.05
C TYR A 29 5.37 2.81 34.44
N HIS A 30 6.32 2.27 35.19
CA HIS A 30 6.13 2.08 36.63
C HIS A 30 6.07 3.44 37.33
N THR A 31 5.02 3.64 38.14
CA THR A 31 4.87 4.81 39.01
C THR A 31 5.86 4.67 40.17
N SER A 32 7.09 5.17 40.00
CA SER A 32 8.09 5.18 41.08
C SER A 32 8.53 6.62 41.37
N GLY A 33 8.39 7.03 42.62
CA GLY A 33 8.62 8.40 43.08
C GLY A 33 10.08 8.83 43.26
N SER A 34 11.06 8.13 42.67
CA SER A 34 12.49 8.44 42.91
C SER A 34 13.48 7.74 41.93
N GLY A 35 13.15 7.59 40.64
CA GLY A 35 14.12 7.02 39.69
C GLY A 35 13.65 7.11 38.23
N PRO A 36 14.54 6.81 37.25
CA PRO A 36 14.14 6.78 35.85
C PRO A 36 13.03 5.75 35.65
N SER A 37 11.89 6.22 35.17
CA SER A 37 10.68 5.43 34.94
C SER A 37 10.99 4.18 34.12
N SER A 38 10.98 3.01 34.75
CA SER A 38 11.14 1.74 34.03
C SER A 38 9.88 1.44 33.23
N VAL A 39 10.06 0.91 32.02
CA VAL A 39 8.96 0.48 31.16
C VAL A 39 8.29 -0.75 31.77
N LYS A 40 6.95 -0.75 31.83
CA LYS A 40 6.15 -1.79 32.51
C LYS A 40 5.74 -2.95 31.59
N PHE A 41 5.91 -2.80 30.27
CA PHE A 41 5.49 -3.78 29.26
C PHE A 41 6.67 -4.39 28.53
N GLU A 42 6.48 -5.60 27.99
CA GLU A 42 7.45 -6.24 27.09
C GLU A 42 7.09 -6.07 25.62
N VAL A 43 5.81 -5.97 25.26
CA VAL A 43 5.36 -5.77 23.87
C VAL A 43 4.34 -4.63 23.78
N LEU A 44 4.59 -3.70 22.87
CA LEU A 44 3.63 -2.67 22.49
C LEU A 44 3.14 -2.93 21.06
N LEU A 45 1.83 -3.04 20.89
CA LEU A 45 1.17 -3.10 19.59
C LEU A 45 0.52 -1.75 19.30
N THR A 46 0.80 -1.17 18.14
CA THR A 46 0.28 0.14 17.76
C THR A 46 0.12 0.20 16.24
N THR A 47 -0.59 1.21 15.75
CA THR A 47 -0.71 1.47 14.30
C THR A 47 0.29 2.53 13.85
N PRO A 48 0.70 2.53 12.57
CA PRO A 48 1.63 3.52 12.02
C PRO A 48 1.18 4.97 12.26
N GLU A 49 -0.12 5.22 12.19
CA GLU A 49 -0.70 6.55 12.40
C GLU A 49 -0.55 7.01 13.86
N LEU A 50 -0.74 6.12 14.82
CA LEU A 50 -0.65 6.47 16.25
C LEU A 50 0.78 6.76 16.69
N ILE A 51 1.77 6.08 16.10
CA ILE A 51 3.18 6.41 16.35
C ILE A 51 3.49 7.84 15.89
N LEU A 52 2.94 8.28 14.75
CA LEU A 52 3.16 9.64 14.26
C LEU A 52 2.55 10.70 15.19
N PHE A 53 1.35 10.44 15.72
CA PHE A 53 0.67 11.40 16.60
C PHE A 53 1.30 11.48 17.99
N ASP A 54 1.68 10.34 18.57
CA ASP A 54 2.14 10.25 19.95
C ASP A 54 3.66 9.98 20.04
N TYR A 55 4.43 10.35 19.01
CA TYR A 55 5.87 10.07 18.87
C TYR A 55 6.70 10.43 20.12
N GLU A 56 6.42 11.59 20.74
CA GLU A 56 7.15 12.10 21.91
C GLU A 56 7.13 11.13 23.10
N HIS A 57 6.06 10.32 23.22
CA HIS A 57 5.93 9.34 24.30
C HIS A 57 6.74 8.07 24.05
N PHE A 58 7.08 7.79 22.79
CA PHE A 58 7.79 6.58 22.38
C PHE A 58 9.27 6.82 22.08
N SER A 59 9.66 8.06 21.77
CA SER A 59 11.05 8.44 21.44
C SER A 59 12.01 8.28 22.62
N GLY A 60 11.52 8.46 23.85
CA GLY A 60 12.31 8.26 25.07
C GLY A 60 12.59 6.80 25.43
N ILE A 61 11.92 5.84 24.76
CA ILE A 61 12.09 4.41 25.01
C ILE A 61 13.21 3.86 24.13
N ARG A 62 14.16 3.15 24.75
CA ARG A 62 15.17 2.37 24.00
C ARG A 62 14.62 1.00 23.65
N TRP A 63 14.21 0.83 22.40
CA TRP A 63 13.58 -0.39 21.92
C TRP A 63 14.61 -1.50 21.66
N ALA A 64 14.33 -2.72 22.11
CA ALA A 64 15.16 -3.87 21.77
C ALA A 64 14.94 -4.33 20.31
N VAL A 65 13.68 -4.37 19.89
CA VAL A 65 13.28 -4.78 18.54
C VAL A 65 12.13 -3.88 18.07
N LEU A 66 12.25 -3.32 16.88
CA LEU A 66 11.16 -2.66 16.17
C LEU A 66 10.67 -3.58 15.05
N ALA A 67 9.48 -4.17 15.21
CA ALA A 67 8.86 -5.04 14.22
C ALA A 67 7.75 -4.28 13.47
N ILE A 68 7.85 -4.23 12.15
CA ILE A 68 6.92 -3.46 11.30
C ILE A 68 6.26 -4.44 10.32
N ASP A 69 4.95 -4.56 10.46
CA ASP A 69 4.13 -5.31 9.53
C ASP A 69 3.73 -4.45 8.32
N GLU A 70 3.52 -5.11 7.18
CA GLU A 70 3.28 -4.46 5.89
C GLU A 70 4.30 -3.35 5.57
N ALA A 71 5.59 -3.69 5.69
CA ALA A 71 6.72 -2.79 5.52
C ALA A 71 6.76 -2.06 4.17
N HIS A 72 5.96 -2.48 3.18
CA HIS A 72 5.75 -1.75 1.93
C HIS A 72 5.24 -0.31 2.14
N ARG A 73 4.71 0.03 3.33
CA ARG A 73 4.38 1.42 3.72
C ARG A 73 5.61 2.34 3.87
N LEU A 74 6.81 1.79 4.05
CA LEU A 74 8.08 2.52 4.20
C LEU A 74 8.84 2.72 2.89
N LYS A 75 8.19 2.47 1.75
CA LYS A 75 8.81 2.57 0.42
C LYS A 75 9.38 3.96 0.06
N ASN A 76 8.97 5.00 0.78
CA ASN A 76 9.41 6.36 0.59
C ASN A 76 10.11 6.86 1.86
N GLU A 77 11.44 7.01 1.78
CA GLU A 77 12.29 7.54 2.85
C GLU A 77 11.83 8.92 3.35
N ALA A 78 11.30 9.75 2.46
CA ALA A 78 10.88 11.11 2.77
C ALA A 78 9.52 11.15 3.48
N SER A 79 8.82 10.01 3.58
CA SER A 79 7.55 9.94 4.30
C SER A 79 7.74 10.27 5.78
N ALA A 80 6.74 10.96 6.36
CA ALA A 80 6.77 11.29 7.78
C ALA A 80 6.89 10.04 8.66
N LEU A 81 6.25 8.94 8.26
CA LEU A 81 6.34 7.66 8.93
C LEU A 81 7.76 7.09 8.92
N SER A 82 8.43 7.07 7.76
CA SER A 82 9.79 6.54 7.65
C SER A 82 10.77 7.33 8.49
N ARG A 83 10.68 8.67 8.49
CA ARG A 83 11.53 9.54 9.32
C ARG A 83 11.29 9.31 10.81
N CYS A 84 10.03 9.35 11.23
CA CYS A 84 9.62 9.11 12.61
C CYS A 84 10.10 7.76 13.15
N LEU A 85 9.95 6.67 12.39
CA LEU A 85 10.41 5.35 12.80
C LEU A 85 11.93 5.21 12.74
N SER A 86 12.60 5.90 11.82
CA SER A 86 14.06 5.92 11.75
C SER A 86 14.68 6.62 12.96
N ASP A 87 14.03 7.64 13.50
CA ASP A 87 14.49 8.38 14.67
C ASP A 87 14.31 7.59 15.99
N LEU A 88 13.45 6.57 16.00
CA LEU A 88 13.29 5.70 17.18
C LEU A 88 14.57 4.90 17.44
N THR A 89 15.06 5.02 18.68
CA THR A 89 16.23 4.27 19.15
C THR A 89 15.87 2.79 19.28
N SER A 90 16.45 1.96 18.43
CA SER A 90 16.23 0.50 18.41
C SER A 90 17.53 -0.27 18.22
N ALA A 91 17.67 -1.41 18.91
CA ALA A 91 18.83 -2.28 18.73
C ALA A 91 18.70 -3.17 17.48
N ASN A 92 17.50 -3.68 17.19
CA ASN A 92 17.22 -4.48 16.00
C ASN A 92 15.94 -4.00 15.32
N ARG A 93 15.88 -4.16 13.99
CA ARG A 93 14.71 -3.83 13.17
C ARG A 93 14.28 -5.05 12.37
N LEU A 94 12.98 -5.33 12.35
CA LEU A 94 12.38 -6.43 11.62
C LEU A 94 11.27 -5.90 10.72
N LEU A 95 11.39 -6.16 9.42
CA LEU A 95 10.39 -5.78 8.42
C LEU A 95 9.66 -7.04 7.94
N ILE A 96 8.33 -7.00 7.97
CA ILE A 96 7.45 -8.09 7.51
C ILE A 96 6.60 -7.55 6.37
N THR A 97 6.57 -8.25 5.24
CA THR A 97 5.74 -7.87 4.09
C THR A 97 5.36 -9.11 3.27
N GLY A 98 4.09 -9.19 2.89
CA GLY A 98 3.59 -10.23 1.98
C GLY A 98 3.80 -9.89 0.51
N THR A 99 3.99 -8.60 0.18
CA THR A 99 4.21 -8.13 -1.19
C THR A 99 5.70 -7.90 -1.40
N PRO A 100 6.40 -8.75 -2.16
CA PRO A 100 7.79 -8.49 -2.51
C PRO A 100 7.86 -7.18 -3.28
N LEU A 101 8.86 -6.35 -2.95
CA LEU A 101 9.26 -5.09 -3.59
C LEU A 101 8.72 -4.95 -5.02
N GLN A 102 7.82 -4.00 -5.23
CA GLN A 102 6.97 -4.02 -6.42
C GLN A 102 7.46 -3.12 -7.55
N ASN A 103 8.12 -1.97 -7.31
CA ASN A 103 8.22 -0.97 -8.39
C ASN A 103 9.54 -0.20 -8.58
N SER A 104 10.48 -0.12 -7.62
CA SER A 104 11.78 0.52 -7.91
C SER A 104 12.95 0.06 -7.02
N ILE A 105 14.16 0.24 -7.54
CA ILE A 105 15.41 0.03 -6.79
C ILE A 105 15.54 1.01 -5.63
N ARG A 106 14.97 2.21 -5.77
CA ARG A 106 14.89 3.20 -4.68
C ARG A 106 13.98 2.73 -3.54
N GLU A 107 12.87 2.03 -3.84
CA GLU A 107 12.03 1.42 -2.79
C GLU A 107 12.79 0.31 -2.04
N LEU A 108 13.58 -0.50 -2.75
CA LEU A 108 14.45 -1.51 -2.13
C LEU A 108 15.50 -0.87 -1.23
N TRP A 109 16.19 0.15 -1.75
CA TRP A 109 17.16 0.89 -0.97
C TRP A 109 16.54 1.51 0.28
N ALA A 110 15.34 2.10 0.19
CA ALA A 110 14.68 2.71 1.35
C ALA A 110 14.44 1.69 2.49
N LEU A 111 14.07 0.46 2.16
CA LEU A 111 13.92 -0.61 3.17
C LEU A 111 15.27 -1.06 3.75
N LEU A 112 16.31 -1.16 2.92
CA LEU A 112 17.66 -1.52 3.38
C LEU A 112 18.31 -0.44 4.24
N HIS A 113 18.16 0.83 3.84
CA HIS A 113 18.55 2.00 4.61
C HIS A 113 17.86 2.00 5.97
N PHE A 114 16.57 1.69 6.01
CA PHE A 114 15.83 1.57 7.26
C PHE A 114 16.39 0.46 8.18
N LEU A 115 16.84 -0.66 7.63
CA LEU A 115 17.44 -1.74 8.41
C LEU A 115 18.87 -1.44 8.87
N HIS A 116 19.70 -0.87 7.99
CA HIS A 116 21.11 -0.65 8.24
C HIS A 116 21.61 0.69 7.62
N PRO A 117 21.29 1.83 8.25
CA PRO A 117 21.52 3.16 7.66
C PRO A 117 23.00 3.47 7.43
N LEU A 118 23.91 2.87 8.20
CA LEU A 118 25.36 3.07 8.08
C LEU A 118 25.98 2.41 6.84
N VAL A 119 25.36 1.34 6.32
CA VAL A 119 25.86 0.63 5.13
C VAL A 119 25.19 1.19 3.89
N TYR A 120 23.90 1.50 3.99
CA TYR A 120 23.09 2.02 2.90
C TYR A 120 22.81 3.50 3.09
N SER A 121 23.84 4.34 3.16
CA SER A 121 23.68 5.76 3.48
C SER A 121 23.20 6.61 2.31
N ASP A 122 23.60 6.27 1.08
CA ASP A 122 23.37 7.10 -0.12
C ASP A 122 22.48 6.35 -1.14
N PRO A 123 21.30 6.90 -1.49
CA PRO A 123 20.40 6.30 -2.46
C PRO A 123 20.96 6.31 -3.89
N ASP A 124 21.67 7.37 -4.27
CA ASP A 124 22.15 7.57 -5.63
C ASP A 124 23.32 6.62 -5.93
N VAL A 125 24.18 6.33 -4.94
CA VAL A 125 25.24 5.31 -5.08
C VAL A 125 24.64 3.92 -5.34
N PHE A 126 23.60 3.55 -4.59
CA PHE A 126 22.94 2.26 -4.76
C PHE A 126 22.18 2.18 -6.09
N GLU A 127 21.48 3.24 -6.47
CA GLU A 127 20.74 3.34 -7.73
C GLU A 127 21.67 3.31 -8.95
N ASN A 128 22.84 3.95 -8.88
CA ASN A 128 23.85 3.89 -9.93
C ASN A 128 24.45 2.48 -10.07
N LYS A 129 24.73 1.81 -8.94
CA LYS A 129 25.25 0.43 -8.92
C LYS A 129 24.26 -0.57 -9.52
N TYR A 130 22.97 -0.39 -9.25
CA TYR A 130 21.90 -1.33 -9.65
C TYR A 130 20.86 -0.70 -10.60
N SER A 131 21.30 0.23 -11.46
CA SER A 131 20.42 0.87 -12.43
C SER A 131 19.68 -0.16 -13.30
N PHE A 132 18.49 0.20 -13.79
CA PHE A 132 17.67 -0.67 -14.65
C PHE A 132 18.45 -1.18 -15.89
N THR A 133 19.43 -0.40 -16.36
CA THR A 133 20.34 -0.80 -17.45
C THR A 133 21.36 -1.84 -16.99
N ALA A 134 21.90 -1.71 -15.76
CA ALA A 134 22.83 -2.66 -15.17
C ALA A 134 22.15 -3.99 -14.81
N LEU A 135 20.89 -3.96 -14.37
CA LEU A 135 20.07 -5.15 -14.06
C LEU A 135 19.66 -5.95 -15.30
N ARG A 136 19.97 -5.52 -16.52
CA ARG A 136 19.86 -6.37 -17.71
C ARG A 136 20.99 -7.41 -17.77
N ASN A 137 22.10 -7.17 -17.08
CA ASN A 137 23.18 -8.15 -16.97
C ASN A 137 22.84 -9.17 -15.86
N PRO A 138 22.79 -10.48 -16.17
CA PRO A 138 22.56 -11.53 -15.16
C PRO A 138 23.59 -11.51 -14.01
N GLU A 139 24.81 -11.05 -14.24
CA GLU A 139 25.84 -10.94 -13.19
C GLU A 139 25.48 -9.88 -12.13
N ALA A 140 24.92 -8.74 -12.55
CA ALA A 140 24.49 -7.68 -11.66
C ALA A 140 23.30 -8.13 -10.79
N ILE A 141 22.38 -8.91 -11.36
CA ILE A 141 21.27 -9.54 -10.64
C ILE A 141 21.80 -10.52 -9.58
N SER A 142 22.75 -11.38 -9.96
CA SER A 142 23.35 -12.36 -9.04
C SER A 142 24.06 -11.67 -7.86
N SER A 143 24.82 -10.60 -8.17
CA SER A 143 25.48 -9.76 -7.16
C SER A 143 24.48 -9.12 -6.20
N LEU A 144 23.39 -8.55 -6.72
CA LEU A 144 22.31 -8.00 -5.89
C LEU A 144 21.68 -9.08 -5.01
N HIS A 145 21.37 -10.25 -5.56
CA HIS A 145 20.82 -11.36 -4.80
C HIS A 145 21.75 -11.82 -3.67
N ALA A 146 23.04 -11.91 -3.91
CA ALA A 146 24.04 -12.25 -2.90
C ALA A 146 24.09 -11.21 -1.77
N GLU A 147 24.02 -9.92 -2.12
CA GLU A 147 24.01 -8.82 -1.14
C GLU A 147 22.73 -8.79 -0.30
N LEU A 148 21.58 -9.14 -0.91
CA LEU A 148 20.27 -9.18 -0.23
C LEU A 148 20.02 -10.46 0.58
N GLN A 149 20.72 -11.55 0.27
CA GLN A 149 20.55 -12.87 0.89
C GLN A 149 20.60 -12.86 2.43
N PRO A 150 21.50 -12.11 3.11
CA PRO A 150 21.51 -12.05 4.57
C PRO A 150 20.34 -11.25 5.17
N TYR A 151 19.74 -10.33 4.42
CA TYR A 151 18.68 -9.44 4.92
C TYR A 151 17.26 -9.97 4.64
N ILE A 152 17.08 -10.76 3.57
CA ILE A 152 15.76 -11.15 3.08
C ILE A 152 15.55 -12.66 3.19
N LEU A 153 14.58 -13.05 4.02
CA LEU A 153 14.02 -14.39 4.01
C LEU A 153 12.70 -14.41 3.24
N ARG A 154 12.69 -15.02 2.04
CA ARG A 154 11.49 -15.19 1.21
C ARG A 154 11.20 -16.67 0.98
N ARG A 155 9.96 -17.08 1.20
CA ARG A 155 9.46 -18.44 0.93
C ARG A 155 8.15 -18.38 0.14
N GLN A 156 7.97 -19.25 -0.85
CA GLN A 156 6.70 -19.35 -1.57
C GLN A 156 5.78 -20.37 -0.89
N LYS A 157 4.46 -20.24 -1.07
CA LYS A 157 3.49 -21.21 -0.51
C LYS A 157 3.77 -22.64 -1.00
N GLY A 158 4.17 -22.80 -2.26
CA GLY A 158 4.53 -24.10 -2.83
C GLY A 158 5.77 -24.75 -2.19
N ASP A 159 6.67 -23.94 -1.62
CA ASP A 159 7.87 -24.45 -0.94
C ASP A 159 7.56 -24.99 0.46
N VAL A 160 6.50 -24.48 1.10
CA VAL A 160 6.19 -24.72 2.51
C VAL A 160 5.01 -25.66 2.69
N GLU A 161 3.93 -25.51 1.91
CA GLU A 161 2.67 -26.22 2.12
C GLU A 161 2.27 -27.03 0.88
N LYS A 162 2.71 -28.29 0.84
CA LYS A 162 2.46 -29.21 -0.29
C LYS A 162 1.03 -29.74 -0.34
N SER A 163 0.26 -29.62 0.74
CA SER A 163 -1.13 -30.09 0.80
C SER A 163 -2.12 -29.10 0.19
N LEU A 164 -1.72 -27.85 -0.02
CA LEU A 164 -2.61 -26.81 -0.52
C LEU A 164 -2.90 -27.00 -2.02
N PRO A 165 -4.17 -26.98 -2.46
CA PRO A 165 -4.52 -27.01 -3.87
C PRO A 165 -3.87 -25.87 -4.65
N LYS A 166 -3.50 -26.12 -5.91
CA LYS A 166 -2.96 -25.09 -6.79
C LYS A 166 -4.03 -24.02 -7.06
N LYS A 167 -3.61 -22.76 -6.95
CA LYS A 167 -4.47 -21.61 -7.30
C LYS A 167 -4.68 -21.57 -8.82
N THR A 168 -5.94 -21.64 -9.26
CA THR A 168 -6.33 -21.46 -10.66
C THR A 168 -6.80 -20.02 -10.89
N TYR A 169 -6.46 -19.47 -12.04
CA TYR A 169 -6.88 -18.13 -12.47
C TYR A 169 -7.61 -18.27 -13.80
N SER A 170 -8.82 -17.73 -13.89
CA SER A 170 -9.57 -17.65 -15.14
C SER A 170 -9.89 -16.18 -15.43
N VAL A 171 -9.54 -15.72 -16.63
CA VAL A 171 -9.84 -14.37 -17.08
C VAL A 171 -11.10 -14.43 -17.94
N LEU A 172 -12.22 -13.98 -17.37
CA LEU A 172 -13.49 -13.88 -18.06
C LEU A 172 -13.54 -12.57 -18.86
N ARG A 173 -13.60 -12.69 -20.19
CA ARG A 173 -13.78 -11.54 -21.07
C ARG A 173 -15.28 -11.27 -21.20
N VAL A 174 -15.67 -10.02 -20.91
CA VAL A 174 -17.07 -9.61 -20.85
C VAL A 174 -17.31 -8.51 -21.87
N GLY A 175 -18.37 -8.64 -22.67
CA GLY A 175 -18.81 -7.60 -23.59
C GLY A 175 -19.47 -6.43 -22.84
N MET A 176 -19.38 -5.23 -23.38
CA MET A 176 -20.11 -4.06 -22.85
C MET A 176 -21.57 -4.09 -23.30
N THR A 177 -22.49 -3.76 -22.39
CA THR A 177 -23.92 -3.56 -22.72
C THR A 177 -24.13 -2.34 -23.62
N SER A 178 -25.30 -2.22 -24.22
CA SER A 178 -25.66 -1.07 -25.07
C SER A 178 -25.52 0.26 -24.34
N VAL A 179 -25.93 0.32 -23.07
CA VAL A 179 -25.80 1.50 -22.20
C VAL A 179 -24.33 1.80 -21.91
N GLN A 180 -23.54 0.79 -21.55
CA GLN A 180 -22.10 0.97 -21.31
C GLN A 180 -21.41 1.50 -22.56
N GLN A 181 -21.71 0.98 -23.76
CA GLN A 181 -21.14 1.46 -25.02
C GLN A 181 -21.52 2.93 -25.29
N GLN A 182 -22.75 3.33 -24.99
CA GLN A 182 -23.22 4.71 -25.15
C GLN A 182 -22.43 5.67 -24.25
N TYR A 183 -22.32 5.40 -22.95
CA TYR A 183 -21.54 6.22 -22.03
C TYR A 183 -20.04 6.22 -22.38
N TYR A 184 -19.51 5.06 -22.79
CA TYR A 184 -18.11 4.94 -23.22
C TYR A 184 -17.82 5.86 -24.42
N ARG A 185 -18.71 5.88 -25.42
CA ARG A 185 -18.62 6.80 -26.56
C ARG A 185 -18.72 8.26 -26.12
N TRP A 186 -19.67 8.61 -25.25
CA TRP A 186 -19.82 9.98 -24.75
C TRP A 186 -18.59 10.50 -24.02
N ILE A 187 -17.97 9.68 -23.16
CA ILE A 187 -16.74 10.02 -22.44
C ILE A 187 -15.60 10.28 -23.43
N LEU A 188 -15.47 9.45 -24.47
CA LEU A 188 -14.46 9.62 -25.51
C LEU A 188 -14.71 10.88 -26.36
N THR A 189 -15.93 11.09 -26.85
CA THR A 189 -16.26 12.23 -27.72
C THR A 189 -16.12 13.56 -26.99
N LYS A 190 -16.57 13.66 -25.73
CA LYS A 190 -16.45 14.89 -24.92
C LYS A 190 -15.00 15.28 -24.66
N ASN A 191 -14.09 14.29 -24.64
CA ASN A 191 -12.66 14.50 -24.39
C ASN A 191 -11.80 14.32 -25.65
N PHE A 192 -12.41 14.23 -26.84
CA PHE A 192 -11.73 13.90 -28.09
C PHE A 192 -10.59 14.86 -28.44
N ALA A 193 -10.82 16.17 -28.29
CA ALA A 193 -9.80 17.19 -28.51
C ALA A 193 -8.62 17.05 -27.54
N LYS A 194 -8.88 16.66 -26.28
CA LYS A 194 -7.85 16.50 -25.24
C LYS A 194 -7.04 15.21 -25.42
N ILE A 195 -7.68 14.16 -25.93
CA ILE A 195 -7.04 12.88 -26.26
C ILE A 195 -6.13 13.06 -27.49
N ASN A 196 -6.60 13.74 -28.54
CA ASN A 196 -5.81 13.96 -29.75
C ASN A 196 -4.68 14.99 -29.55
N ALA A 197 -4.86 16.00 -28.70
CA ALA A 197 -3.81 16.96 -28.38
C ALA A 197 -2.58 16.29 -27.73
N GLY A 198 -2.78 15.25 -26.91
CA GLY A 198 -1.68 14.48 -26.31
C GLY A 198 -0.88 13.61 -27.30
N VAL A 199 -1.41 13.38 -28.51
CA VAL A 199 -0.75 12.60 -29.57
C VAL A 199 -0.02 13.52 -30.56
N ALA A 200 -0.50 14.75 -30.76
CA ALA A 200 0.05 15.69 -31.74
C ALA A 200 1.35 16.37 -31.27
N THR A 201 1.53 16.60 -29.97
CA THR A 201 2.77 17.12 -29.41
C THR A 201 3.57 15.97 -28.83
N GLY A 202 4.51 15.41 -29.61
CA GLY A 202 5.46 14.40 -29.14
C GLY A 202 6.40 14.86 -28.01
N THR A 203 6.11 15.99 -27.37
CA THR A 203 6.75 16.47 -26.15
C THR A 203 6.03 15.88 -24.95
N ALA A 204 6.70 14.89 -24.34
CA ALA A 204 6.41 14.36 -23.01
C ALA A 204 6.60 15.43 -21.91
N GLY A 205 5.80 16.50 -21.96
CA GLY A 205 5.81 17.60 -21.00
C GLY A 205 4.80 17.36 -19.87
N TYR A 206 5.33 16.98 -18.71
CA TYR A 206 4.67 16.78 -17.41
C TYR A 206 4.03 18.07 -16.81
N GLY A 207 3.35 18.91 -17.61
CA GLY A 207 2.98 20.27 -17.20
C GLY A 207 1.50 20.59 -16.98
N GLY A 208 0.55 19.86 -17.56
CA GLY A 208 -0.88 20.23 -17.39
C GLY A 208 -1.95 19.36 -18.07
N GLY A 209 -1.60 18.53 -19.06
CA GLY A 209 -2.54 17.62 -19.74
C GLY A 209 -2.64 16.20 -19.15
N ALA A 210 -1.66 15.78 -18.35
CA ALA A 210 -1.61 14.41 -17.81
C ALA A 210 -2.72 14.13 -16.78
N SER A 211 -3.05 15.12 -15.93
CA SER A 211 -4.12 15.01 -14.93
C SER A 211 -5.51 14.87 -15.57
N THR A 212 -5.74 15.49 -16.72
CA THR A 212 -7.01 15.40 -17.45
C THR A 212 -7.18 14.05 -18.15
N LEU A 213 -6.12 13.47 -18.71
CA LEU A 213 -6.14 12.11 -19.28
C LEU A 213 -6.31 11.03 -18.21
N LEU A 214 -5.67 11.17 -17.04
CA LEU A 214 -5.85 10.26 -15.91
C LEU A 214 -7.31 10.21 -15.44
N ASN A 215 -7.99 11.36 -15.41
CA ASN A 215 -9.42 11.44 -15.08
C ASN A 215 -10.29 10.75 -16.14
N VAL A 216 -9.98 10.92 -17.44
CA VAL A 216 -10.67 10.20 -18.52
C VAL A 216 -10.52 8.69 -18.36
N VAL A 217 -9.32 8.18 -18.07
CA VAL A 217 -9.09 6.75 -17.82
C VAL A 217 -9.88 6.27 -16.61
N MET A 218 -9.96 7.07 -15.54
CA MET A 218 -10.76 6.75 -14.37
C MET A 218 -12.26 6.66 -14.72
N ASP A 219 -12.77 7.59 -15.52
CA ASP A 219 -14.17 7.57 -15.96
C ASP A 219 -14.47 6.39 -16.90
N LEU A 220 -13.57 6.06 -17.82
CA LEU A 220 -13.69 4.84 -18.63
C LEU A 220 -13.71 3.57 -17.75
N LYS A 221 -12.88 3.52 -16.70
CA LYS A 221 -12.91 2.43 -15.71
C LYS A 221 -14.24 2.36 -14.96
N LYS A 222 -14.81 3.50 -14.54
CA LYS A 222 -16.15 3.56 -13.92
C LYS A 222 -17.20 2.99 -14.89
N CYS A 223 -17.20 3.44 -16.13
CA CYS A 223 -18.13 2.97 -17.17
C CYS A 223 -18.05 1.44 -17.38
N CYS A 224 -16.83 0.88 -17.44
CA CYS A 224 -16.61 -0.56 -17.58
C CYS A 224 -17.04 -1.37 -16.35
N ASN A 225 -17.13 -0.75 -15.16
CA ASN A 225 -17.64 -1.40 -13.96
C ASN A 225 -19.18 -1.35 -13.95
N HIS A 226 -19.74 -0.14 -13.98
CA HIS A 226 -21.17 0.06 -13.98
C HIS A 226 -21.54 1.47 -14.48
N PRO A 227 -22.51 1.63 -15.40
CA PRO A 227 -22.93 2.97 -15.88
C PRO A 227 -23.55 3.84 -14.77
N TYR A 228 -24.17 3.25 -13.75
CA TYR A 228 -24.77 4.03 -12.63
C TYR A 228 -23.75 4.71 -11.71
N LEU A 229 -22.45 4.50 -11.90
CA LEU A 229 -21.43 5.32 -11.24
C LEU A 229 -21.43 6.78 -11.74
N PHE A 230 -22.14 7.07 -12.83
CA PHE A 230 -22.39 8.43 -13.30
C PHE A 230 -23.73 8.94 -12.78
N ALA A 231 -23.72 10.13 -12.20
CA ALA A 231 -24.92 10.77 -11.66
C ALA A 231 -26.00 10.91 -12.74
N GLY A 232 -27.23 10.50 -12.41
CA GLY A 232 -28.39 10.57 -13.31
C GLY A 232 -28.52 9.42 -14.31
N ALA A 233 -27.53 8.52 -14.43
CA ALA A 233 -27.58 7.41 -15.37
C ALA A 233 -28.66 6.36 -15.01
N GLU A 234 -28.89 6.14 -13.72
CA GLU A 234 -29.96 5.25 -13.23
C GLU A 234 -31.35 5.77 -13.62
N SER A 235 -31.63 7.04 -13.29
CA SER A 235 -32.92 7.67 -13.58
C SER A 235 -33.18 7.85 -15.08
N GLU A 236 -32.12 7.99 -15.90
CA GLU A 236 -32.23 7.99 -17.36
C GLU A 236 -32.57 6.60 -17.89
N TYR A 237 -31.94 5.56 -17.36
CA TYR A 237 -32.19 4.19 -17.80
C TYR A 237 -33.56 3.67 -17.39
N GLN A 238 -34.00 3.95 -16.17
CA GLN A 238 -35.35 3.66 -15.67
C GLN A 238 -36.41 4.35 -16.55
N ARG A 239 -36.23 5.64 -16.87
CA ARG A 239 -37.13 6.37 -17.77
C ARG A 239 -37.21 5.76 -19.18
N ARG A 240 -36.11 5.22 -19.70
CA ARG A 240 -36.06 4.60 -21.04
C ARG A 240 -36.71 3.23 -21.10
N THR A 241 -36.66 2.47 -20.01
CA THR A 241 -37.19 1.10 -19.97
C THR A 241 -38.63 1.04 -19.43
N GLY A 242 -39.08 2.05 -18.69
CA GLY A 242 -40.45 2.11 -18.15
C GLY A 242 -40.77 1.00 -17.15
N SER A 243 -39.75 0.29 -16.67
CA SER A 243 -39.86 -0.81 -15.71
C SER A 243 -39.49 -0.31 -14.31
N ASP A 244 -40.27 -0.69 -13.32
CA ASP A 244 -40.02 -0.37 -11.90
C ASP A 244 -39.13 -1.43 -11.22
N ASP A 245 -38.76 -2.49 -11.95
CA ASP A 245 -37.87 -3.53 -11.44
C ASP A 245 -36.40 -3.07 -11.50
N THR A 246 -36.02 -2.32 -10.47
CA THR A 246 -34.68 -1.75 -10.30
C THR A 246 -33.58 -2.80 -10.28
N ALA A 247 -33.85 -4.00 -9.75
CA ALA A 247 -32.86 -5.07 -9.64
C ALA A 247 -32.53 -5.66 -11.02
N SER A 248 -33.56 -5.94 -11.83
CA SER A 248 -33.36 -6.43 -13.19
C SER A 248 -32.68 -5.39 -14.08
N LEU A 249 -33.05 -4.11 -13.95
CA LEU A 249 -32.40 -3.01 -14.67
C LEU A 249 -30.93 -2.85 -14.30
N LEU A 250 -30.59 -3.00 -13.02
CA LEU A 250 -29.20 -2.95 -12.54
C LEU A 250 -28.34 -4.04 -13.20
N VAL A 251 -28.84 -5.29 -13.23
CA VAL A 251 -28.14 -6.42 -13.84
C VAL A 251 -27.98 -6.19 -15.35
N GLN A 252 -29.07 -5.85 -16.05
CA GLN A 252 -29.05 -5.64 -17.50
C GLN A 252 -28.17 -4.46 -17.95
N ALA A 253 -27.92 -3.50 -17.08
CA ALA A 253 -27.11 -2.34 -17.39
C ALA A 253 -25.59 -2.62 -17.43
N SER A 254 -25.09 -3.68 -16.78
CA SER A 254 -23.64 -3.99 -16.76
C SER A 254 -23.33 -5.41 -17.20
N GLY A 255 -22.46 -5.56 -18.20
CA GLY A 255 -22.06 -6.86 -18.71
C GLY A 255 -21.42 -7.74 -17.63
N LYS A 256 -20.75 -7.12 -16.64
CA LYS A 256 -20.15 -7.85 -15.52
C LYS A 256 -21.20 -8.45 -14.60
N LEU A 257 -22.28 -7.71 -14.33
CA LEU A 257 -23.38 -8.19 -13.49
C LEU A 257 -24.23 -9.25 -14.19
N ILE A 258 -24.32 -9.21 -15.53
CA ILE A 258 -24.99 -10.28 -16.29
C ILE A 258 -24.24 -11.62 -16.15
N LEU A 259 -22.92 -11.58 -15.98
CA LEU A 259 -22.08 -12.77 -15.88
C LEU A 259 -21.89 -13.28 -14.45
N LEU A 260 -21.93 -12.39 -13.47
CA LEU A 260 -21.81 -12.69 -12.03
C LEU A 260 -23.06 -13.41 -11.51
#